data_AF-A0A928FUU5-F1
#
_entry.id   AF-A0A928FUU5-F1
#
_cell.length_a   1.000
_cell.length_b   1.000
_cell.length_c   1.000
_cell.angle_alpha   90.00
_cell.angle_beta   90.00
_cell.angle_gamma   90.00
#
_symmetry.space_group_name_H-M   'P 1'
#
loop_
_entity.id
_entity.type
_entity.pdbx_description
1 polymer ?
#
loop_
_entity_poly.entity_id
_entity_poly.type
_entity_poly.pdbx_seq_one_letter_code
_entity_poly.pdbx_strand_id
1 'polypeptide(L)'
;MKKIVSLLTIVFALFCATETVSAAKQKKITVSPETAKIYVDGNYVADGSYMLAFKSKDDFFSIKVSAPGYVDKRIKIYKDDPRKSIPVSLVADDSLEGSVASNLANKYFTISVRQGINGDQAWKLISQVLLNYFDEFKTADKASGYMNTTWVTETFPKAEVKVRTMVQIKENSFDGLAFQIRISSEIAPINSGLNSYQAWPRVLKKYETLINEMQQRIGSKN
;
A
#
# COMPACT_ATOMS: atom_id res chain seq x y z
N MET A 1 63.53 -3.19 58.14
CA MET A 1 62.70 -2.29 57.30
C MET A 1 62.65 -2.67 55.81
N LYS A 2 63.01 -3.89 55.38
CA LYS A 2 62.88 -4.36 53.98
C LYS A 2 61.66 -5.27 53.72
N LYS A 3 60.96 -5.72 54.77
CA LYS A 3 59.77 -6.59 54.64
C LYS A 3 58.42 -5.84 54.59
N ILE A 4 58.39 -4.57 54.98
CA ILE A 4 57.17 -3.74 54.96
C ILE A 4 56.96 -3.08 53.59
N VAL A 5 58.03 -2.81 52.84
CA VAL A 5 57.96 -2.21 51.50
C VAL A 5 57.47 -3.23 50.45
N SER A 6 57.69 -4.53 50.67
CA SER A 6 57.25 -5.58 49.74
C SER A 6 55.75 -5.92 49.84
N LEU A 7 55.07 -5.50 50.91
CA LEU A 7 53.64 -5.77 51.09
C LEU A 7 52.75 -4.66 50.50
N LEU A 8 53.29 -3.46 50.31
CA LEU A 8 52.55 -2.32 49.78
C LEU A 8 52.45 -2.32 48.24
N THR A 9 53.34 -3.05 47.55
CA THR A 9 53.32 -3.15 46.08
C THR A 9 52.31 -4.18 45.56
N ILE A 10 51.83 -5.09 46.42
CA ILE A 10 50.85 -6.13 46.04
C ILE A 10 49.40 -5.60 46.15
N VAL A 11 49.16 -4.54 46.92
CA VAL A 11 47.81 -3.93 47.04
C VAL A 11 47.50 -3.02 45.84
N PHE A 12 48.51 -2.56 45.08
CA PHE A 12 48.30 -1.72 43.89
C PHE A 12 48.12 -2.50 42.58
N ALA A 13 48.40 -3.81 42.58
CA ALA A 13 48.21 -4.69 41.42
C ALA A 13 46.85 -5.41 41.42
N LEU A 14 46.03 -5.22 42.46
CA LEU A 14 44.68 -5.78 42.59
C LEU A 14 43.56 -4.77 42.31
N PHE A 15 43.87 -3.66 41.63
CA PHE A 15 42.86 -2.96 40.83
C PHE A 15 42.68 -3.75 39.52
N CYS A 16 42.28 -5.02 39.68
CA CYS A 16 41.73 -5.84 38.61
C CYS A 16 40.63 -4.98 38.00
N ALA A 17 40.85 -4.54 36.76
CA ALA A 17 39.81 -3.98 35.92
C ALA A 17 38.71 -5.04 35.81
N THR A 18 37.75 -4.99 36.73
CA THR A 18 36.45 -5.61 36.53
C THR A 18 35.78 -4.75 35.47
N GLU A 19 36.12 -5.01 34.20
CA GLU A 19 35.21 -4.67 33.13
C GLU A 19 33.95 -5.47 33.43
N THR A 20 32.97 -4.79 34.00
CA THR A 20 31.61 -5.29 34.06
C THR A 20 31.20 -5.47 32.60
N VAL A 21 31.30 -6.69 32.10
CA VAL A 21 30.66 -7.09 30.85
C VAL A 21 29.18 -6.95 31.10
N SER A 22 28.65 -5.75 30.86
CA SER A 22 27.23 -5.48 30.87
C SER A 22 26.66 -6.39 29.81
N ALA A 23 25.98 -7.46 30.23
CA ALA A 23 25.30 -8.35 29.31
C ALA A 23 24.40 -7.48 28.43
N ALA A 24 24.68 -7.46 27.13
CA ALA A 24 23.95 -6.64 26.18
C ALA A 24 22.45 -6.89 26.39
N LYS A 25 21.67 -5.84 26.66
CA LYS A 25 20.23 -5.98 26.81
C LYS A 25 19.70 -6.48 25.47
N GLN A 26 19.08 -7.67 25.48
CA GLN A 26 18.52 -8.29 24.28
C GLN A 26 17.00 -8.28 24.35
N LYS A 27 16.36 -8.09 23.20
CA LYS A 27 14.92 -8.13 23.02
C LYS A 27 14.56 -9.02 21.85
N LYS A 28 13.65 -9.96 22.08
CA LYS A 28 13.11 -10.80 21.01
C LYS A 28 11.98 -10.07 20.30
N ILE A 29 12.07 -9.95 18.99
CA ILE A 29 10.98 -9.51 18.13
C ILE A 29 10.35 -10.77 17.55
N THR A 30 9.02 -10.88 17.60
CA THR A 30 8.26 -11.97 16.99
C THR A 30 7.14 -11.36 16.15
N VAL A 31 6.99 -11.82 14.91
CA VAL A 31 6.10 -11.24 13.94
C VAL A 31 5.05 -12.25 13.48
N SER A 32 3.82 -11.78 13.30
CA SER A 32 2.76 -12.51 12.62
C SER A 32 2.30 -11.71 11.39
N PRO A 33 2.30 -12.27 10.17
CA PRO A 33 2.69 -13.65 9.82
C PRO A 33 4.20 -13.91 9.96
N GLU A 34 4.60 -15.17 10.18
CA GLU A 34 6.01 -15.56 10.34
C GLU A 34 6.85 -15.35 9.06
N THR A 35 6.20 -15.24 7.90
CA THR A 35 6.85 -14.96 6.61
C THR A 35 7.20 -13.48 6.43
N ALA A 36 6.83 -12.61 7.38
CA ALA A 36 7.09 -11.19 7.31
C ALA A 36 8.58 -10.86 7.52
N LYS A 37 9.08 -9.91 6.73
CA LYS A 37 10.46 -9.43 6.76
C LYS A 37 10.63 -8.36 7.84
N ILE A 38 11.71 -8.47 8.60
CA ILE A 38 12.08 -7.54 9.67
C ILE A 38 13.28 -6.71 9.20
N TYR A 39 13.17 -5.40 9.33
CA TYR A 39 14.23 -4.44 9.06
C TYR A 39 14.54 -3.64 10.31
N VAL A 40 15.82 -3.50 10.64
CA VAL A 40 16.33 -2.69 11.76
C VAL A 40 17.10 -1.52 11.16
N ASP A 41 16.65 -0.30 11.43
CA ASP A 41 17.19 0.95 10.88
C ASP A 41 17.33 0.90 9.34
N GLY A 42 16.36 0.27 8.69
CA GLY A 42 16.30 0.11 7.23
C GLY A 42 17.05 -1.10 6.67
N ASN A 43 17.88 -1.77 7.47
CA ASN A 43 18.60 -2.97 7.05
C ASN A 43 17.78 -4.22 7.31
N TYR A 44 17.66 -5.09 6.31
CA TYR A 44 17.05 -6.40 6.49
C TYR A 44 17.86 -7.26 7.48
N VAL A 45 17.19 -7.94 8.41
CA VAL A 45 17.88 -8.76 9.42
C VAL A 45 17.38 -10.19 9.52
N ALA A 46 16.07 -10.45 9.34
CA ALA A 46 15.47 -11.77 9.45
C ALA A 46 14.01 -11.77 8.97
N ASP A 47 13.42 -12.97 8.85
CA ASP A 47 11.97 -13.18 8.68
C ASP A 47 11.39 -13.77 9.99
N GLY A 48 10.18 -13.37 10.36
CA GLY A 48 9.38 -13.94 11.46
C GLY A 48 9.85 -13.64 12.89
N SER A 49 11.15 -13.78 13.19
CA SER A 49 11.70 -13.45 14.51
C SER A 49 13.14 -12.97 14.44
N TYR A 50 13.51 -12.06 15.33
CA TYR A 50 14.86 -11.52 15.44
C TYR A 50 15.23 -11.20 16.89
N MET A 51 16.47 -11.50 17.28
CA MET A 51 17.02 -11.09 18.58
C MET A 51 17.77 -9.78 18.43
N LEU A 52 17.16 -8.69 18.89
CA LEU A 52 17.72 -7.35 18.87
C LEU A 52 18.63 -7.14 20.09
N ALA A 53 19.93 -6.95 19.84
CA ALA A 53 20.91 -6.67 20.89
C ALA A 53 21.25 -5.18 20.95
N PHE A 54 21.14 -4.59 22.14
CA PHE A 54 21.53 -3.20 22.40
C PHE A 54 22.97 -3.11 22.87
N LYS A 55 23.76 -2.26 22.23
CA LYS A 55 25.09 -1.87 22.73
C LYS A 55 24.96 -0.74 23.75
N SER A 56 26.07 -0.39 24.39
CA SER A 56 26.10 0.65 25.43
C SER A 56 25.57 2.00 24.93
N LYS A 57 25.87 2.34 23.66
CA LYS A 57 25.49 3.60 23.00
C LYS A 57 24.12 3.63 22.34
N ASP A 58 23.42 2.50 22.27
CA ASP A 58 22.15 2.43 21.54
C ASP A 58 21.00 2.76 22.50
N ASP A 59 20.19 3.76 22.17
CA ASP A 59 19.01 4.13 22.98
C ASP A 59 17.73 3.49 22.43
N PHE A 60 17.60 3.42 21.11
CA PHE A 60 16.48 2.77 20.43
C PHE A 60 16.87 2.29 19.03
N PHE A 61 16.04 1.41 18.47
CA PHE A 61 16.09 0.99 17.06
C PHE A 61 14.74 1.24 16.38
N SER A 62 14.78 1.62 15.11
CA SER A 62 13.60 1.73 14.25
C SER A 62 13.35 0.40 13.55
N ILE A 63 12.25 -0.25 13.88
CA ILE A 63 11.85 -1.54 13.31
C ILE A 63 10.78 -1.30 12.26
N LYS A 64 11.03 -1.77 11.04
CA LYS A 64 10.01 -1.90 10.00
C LYS A 64 9.73 -3.38 9.79
N VAL A 65 8.45 -3.74 9.77
CA VAL A 65 7.98 -5.09 9.48
C VAL A 65 7.10 -5.05 8.23
N SER A 66 7.35 -5.94 7.27
CA SER A 66 6.72 -5.91 5.95
C SER A 66 6.39 -7.32 5.44
N ALA A 67 5.19 -7.51 4.89
CA ALA A 67 4.79 -8.74 4.23
C ALA A 67 3.88 -8.44 3.03
N PRO A 68 3.95 -9.22 1.94
CA PRO A 68 3.05 -9.05 0.80
C PRO A 68 1.57 -9.18 1.22
N GLY A 69 0.73 -8.22 0.83
CA GLY A 69 -0.70 -8.20 1.16
C GLY A 69 -1.03 -7.63 2.55
N TYR A 70 -0.03 -7.14 3.28
CA TYR A 70 -0.21 -6.53 4.60
C TYR A 70 0.31 -5.10 4.63
N VAL A 71 -0.22 -4.32 5.56
CA VAL A 71 0.21 -2.94 5.82
C VAL A 71 1.53 -2.95 6.57
N ASP A 72 2.54 -2.28 6.02
CA ASP A 72 3.86 -2.13 6.65
C ASP A 72 3.73 -1.48 8.04
N LYS A 73 4.28 -2.13 9.07
CA LYS A 73 4.26 -1.61 10.44
C LYS A 73 5.62 -1.09 10.85
N ARG A 74 5.66 0.15 11.35
CA ARG A 74 6.88 0.77 11.90
C ARG A 74 6.72 0.99 13.39
N ILE A 75 7.68 0.53 14.18
CA ILE A 75 7.72 0.72 15.64
C ILE A 75 9.13 1.11 16.06
N LYS A 76 9.24 1.88 17.15
CA LYS A 76 10.51 2.11 17.84
C LYS A 76 10.61 1.18 19.04
N ILE A 77 11.75 0.52 19.18
CA ILE A 77 12.05 -0.31 20.35
C ILE A 77 13.18 0.35 21.13
N TYR A 78 12.89 0.78 22.35
CA TYR A 78 13.85 1.43 23.25
C TYR A 78 14.59 0.41 24.11
N LYS A 79 15.82 0.72 24.52
CA LYS A 79 16.68 -0.15 25.34
C LYS A 79 16.11 -0.46 26.71
N ASP A 80 15.37 0.49 27.28
CA ASP A 80 14.78 0.48 28.61
C ASP A 80 13.36 -0.10 28.65
N ASP A 81 12.77 -0.44 27.51
CA ASP A 81 11.48 -1.11 27.45
C ASP A 81 11.50 -2.36 28.38
N PRO A 82 10.53 -2.56 29.28
CA PRO A 82 10.56 -3.67 30.21
C PRO A 82 10.34 -5.04 29.53
N ARG A 83 9.78 -5.06 28.31
CA ARG A 83 9.42 -6.27 27.59
C ARG A 83 10.68 -6.96 27.05
N LYS A 84 10.82 -8.25 27.38
CA LYS A 84 11.85 -9.14 26.79
C LYS A 84 11.47 -9.66 25.41
N SER A 85 10.17 -9.77 25.14
CA SER A 85 9.61 -10.18 23.85
C SER A 85 8.58 -9.17 23.38
N ILE A 86 8.67 -8.76 22.12
CA ILE A 86 7.84 -7.74 21.50
C ILE A 86 7.12 -8.39 20.32
N PRO A 87 5.85 -8.78 20.50
CA PRO A 87 5.03 -9.30 19.40
C PRO A 87 4.56 -8.17 18.49
N VAL A 88 4.65 -8.39 17.18
CA VAL A 88 4.21 -7.47 16.15
C VAL A 88 3.32 -8.21 15.17
N SER A 89 2.02 -7.92 15.21
CA SER A 89 1.08 -8.44 14.20
C SER A 89 0.87 -7.39 13.10
N LEU A 90 0.97 -7.85 11.85
CA LEU A 90 0.57 -7.09 10.67
C LEU A 90 -0.93 -7.23 10.43
N VAL A 91 -1.51 -6.20 9.83
CA VAL A 91 -2.92 -6.16 9.44
C VAL A 91 -2.98 -6.32 7.92
N ALA A 92 -3.90 -7.16 7.44
CA ALA A 92 -4.11 -7.32 6.02
C ALA A 92 -4.53 -5.98 5.37
N ASP A 93 -3.97 -5.72 4.20
CA ASP A 93 -4.22 -4.48 3.45
C ASP A 93 -5.57 -4.59 2.73
N ASP A 94 -6.57 -3.92 3.28
CA ASP A 94 -7.93 -3.86 2.74
C ASP A 94 -8.00 -3.19 1.36
N SER A 95 -7.08 -2.27 1.05
CA SER A 95 -6.98 -1.66 -0.28
C SER A 95 -6.52 -2.67 -1.32
N LEU A 96 -5.58 -3.56 -0.98
CA LEU A 96 -5.14 -4.64 -1.86
C LEU A 96 -6.20 -5.73 -2.00
N GLU A 97 -6.90 -6.07 -0.92
CA GLU A 97 -8.03 -7.02 -0.94
C GLU A 97 -9.20 -6.50 -1.79
N GLY A 98 -9.51 -5.20 -1.71
CA GLY A 98 -10.59 -4.56 -2.45
C GLY A 98 -10.29 -4.25 -3.92
N SER A 99 -9.06 -4.51 -4.39
CA SER A 99 -8.60 -4.13 -5.72
C SER A 99 -7.93 -5.25 -6.48
N VAL A 100 -7.75 -5.05 -7.78
CA VAL A 100 -7.00 -5.93 -8.67
C VAL A 100 -5.96 -5.12 -9.43
N ALA A 101 -4.79 -5.71 -9.66
CA ALA A 101 -3.82 -5.14 -10.58
C ALA A 101 -4.41 -5.14 -11.99
N SER A 102 -4.36 -4.00 -12.67
CA SER A 102 -4.93 -3.88 -14.01
C SER A 102 -4.01 -3.10 -14.93
N ASN A 103 -3.66 -3.73 -16.05
CA ASN A 103 -2.88 -3.09 -17.11
C ASN A 103 -3.66 -1.99 -17.85
N LEU A 104 -4.99 -1.96 -17.67
CA LEU A 104 -5.90 -0.98 -18.24
C LEU A 104 -6.17 0.20 -17.29
N ALA A 105 -5.74 0.11 -16.03
CA ALA A 105 -5.84 1.22 -15.09
C ALA A 105 -5.15 2.47 -15.66
N ASN A 106 -5.83 3.61 -15.60
CA ASN A 106 -5.32 4.90 -16.06
C ASN A 106 -4.98 4.99 -17.57
N LYS A 107 -5.45 4.03 -18.39
CA LYS A 107 -5.23 4.02 -19.84
C LYS A 107 -6.56 3.98 -20.59
N TYR A 108 -6.53 4.48 -21.82
CA TYR A 108 -7.66 4.30 -22.74
C TYR A 108 -7.61 2.90 -23.35
N PHE A 109 -8.78 2.27 -23.42
CA PHE A 109 -9.01 1.09 -24.24
C PHE A 109 -10.24 1.34 -25.12
N THR A 110 -10.29 0.69 -26.27
CA THR A 110 -11.33 0.91 -27.28
C THR A 110 -12.33 -0.23 -27.27
N ILE A 111 -13.62 0.09 -27.30
CA ILE A 111 -14.71 -0.85 -27.56
C ILE A 111 -15.37 -0.46 -28.89
N SER A 112 -15.33 -1.36 -29.85
CA SER A 112 -16.09 -1.23 -31.10
C SER A 112 -17.55 -1.59 -30.86
N VAL A 113 -18.47 -0.77 -31.33
CA VAL A 113 -19.91 -1.02 -31.17
C VAL A 113 -20.35 -2.13 -32.12
N ARG A 114 -21.12 -3.09 -31.61
CA ARG A 114 -21.65 -4.20 -32.42
C ARG A 114 -22.62 -3.72 -33.50
N GLN A 115 -22.69 -4.50 -34.57
CA GLN A 115 -23.64 -4.28 -35.66
C GLN A 115 -25.09 -4.27 -35.14
N GLY A 116 -25.90 -3.34 -35.66
CA GLY A 116 -27.30 -3.17 -35.26
C GLY A 116 -27.53 -2.24 -34.06
N ILE A 117 -26.49 -1.67 -33.47
CA ILE A 117 -26.59 -0.58 -32.49
C ILE A 117 -26.13 0.72 -33.15
N ASN A 118 -26.98 1.76 -33.13
CA ASN A 118 -26.60 3.10 -33.57
C ASN A 118 -25.96 3.93 -32.44
N GLY A 119 -25.37 5.08 -32.77
CA GLY A 119 -24.69 5.96 -31.80
C GLY A 119 -25.55 6.33 -30.59
N ASP A 120 -26.83 6.61 -30.82
CA ASP A 120 -27.77 7.00 -29.77
C ASP A 120 -28.07 5.87 -28.79
N GLN A 121 -28.27 4.66 -29.33
CA GLN A 121 -28.49 3.46 -28.54
C GLN A 121 -27.22 3.10 -27.75
N ALA A 122 -26.04 3.19 -28.37
CA ALA A 122 -24.78 2.96 -27.69
C ALA A 122 -24.57 3.95 -26.55
N TRP A 123 -24.77 5.24 -26.79
CA TRP A 123 -24.68 6.30 -25.79
C TRP A 123 -25.61 6.05 -24.60
N LYS A 124 -26.86 5.66 -24.86
CA LYS A 124 -27.83 5.33 -23.81
C LYS A 124 -27.40 4.11 -22.99
N LEU A 125 -26.91 3.05 -23.65
CA LEU A 125 -26.42 1.85 -22.96
C LEU A 125 -25.21 2.15 -22.09
N ILE A 126 -24.24 2.91 -22.62
CA ILE A 126 -23.07 3.41 -21.88
C ILE A 126 -23.53 4.17 -20.63
N SER A 127 -24.49 5.09 -20.81
CA SER A 127 -24.99 5.93 -19.73
C SER A 127 -25.65 5.09 -18.64
N GLN A 128 -26.50 4.12 -19.02
CA GLN A 128 -27.15 3.21 -18.09
C GLN A 128 -26.14 2.37 -17.30
N VAL A 129 -25.11 1.84 -17.98
CA VAL A 129 -24.08 1.06 -17.32
C VAL A 129 -23.31 1.92 -16.32
N LEU A 130 -22.87 3.11 -16.70
CA LEU A 130 -22.14 3.99 -15.78
C LEU A 130 -22.98 4.41 -14.57
N LEU A 131 -24.27 4.70 -14.75
CA LEU A 131 -25.17 5.06 -13.66
C LEU A 131 -25.44 3.94 -12.65
N ASN A 132 -25.10 2.68 -12.98
CA ASN A 132 -25.14 1.58 -12.01
C ASN A 132 -23.97 1.64 -11.00
N TYR A 133 -22.89 2.36 -11.33
CA TYR A 133 -21.66 2.42 -10.52
C TYR A 133 -21.32 3.84 -10.03
N PHE A 134 -21.92 4.86 -10.63
CA PHE A 134 -21.69 6.28 -10.35
C PHE A 134 -23.04 6.98 -10.22
N ASP A 135 -23.18 7.82 -9.20
CA ASP A 135 -24.44 8.52 -8.93
C ASP A 135 -24.78 9.55 -10.02
N GLU A 136 -23.76 10.21 -10.56
CA GLU A 136 -23.93 11.28 -11.54
C GLU A 136 -22.76 11.45 -12.52
N PHE A 137 -23.05 12.14 -13.62
CA PHE A 137 -22.03 12.60 -14.56
C PHE A 137 -21.57 14.00 -14.20
N LYS A 138 -20.24 14.22 -14.25
CA LYS A 138 -19.69 15.58 -14.21
C LYS A 138 -19.94 16.32 -15.53
N THR A 139 -19.83 15.61 -16.64
CA THR A 139 -20.04 16.16 -17.98
C THR A 139 -20.52 15.03 -18.88
N ALA A 140 -21.57 15.29 -19.67
CA ALA A 140 -22.04 14.38 -20.69
C ALA A 140 -22.46 15.22 -21.91
N ASP A 141 -21.59 15.28 -22.90
CA ASP A 141 -21.84 15.99 -24.16
C ASP A 141 -21.86 14.99 -25.31
N LYS A 142 -23.08 14.71 -25.77
CA LYS A 142 -23.33 13.79 -26.87
C LYS A 142 -22.81 14.34 -28.20
N ALA A 143 -22.77 15.67 -28.40
CA ALA A 143 -22.36 16.27 -29.66
C ALA A 143 -20.86 16.09 -29.92
N SER A 144 -20.03 16.18 -28.87
CA SER A 144 -18.59 15.88 -28.93
C SER A 144 -18.25 14.41 -28.67
N GLY A 145 -19.25 13.58 -28.34
CA GLY A 145 -19.04 12.19 -27.94
C GLY A 145 -18.24 12.04 -26.64
N TYR A 146 -18.24 13.05 -25.76
CA TYR A 146 -17.46 13.07 -24.53
C TYR A 146 -18.32 12.93 -23.27
N MET A 147 -17.94 12.01 -22.39
CA MET A 147 -18.59 11.83 -21.10
C MET A 147 -17.56 11.59 -20.00
N ASN A 148 -17.83 12.14 -18.82
CA ASN A 148 -17.00 11.96 -17.64
C ASN A 148 -17.85 11.89 -16.37
N THR A 149 -17.59 10.90 -15.53
CA THR A 149 -18.24 10.77 -14.21
C THR A 149 -17.64 11.76 -13.20
N THR A 150 -18.28 11.92 -12.05
CA THR A 150 -17.62 12.51 -10.88
C THR A 150 -16.59 11.54 -10.28
N TRP A 151 -15.68 12.07 -9.46
CA TRP A 151 -14.77 11.24 -8.69
C TRP A 151 -15.51 10.59 -7.52
N VAL A 152 -15.50 9.26 -7.47
CA VAL A 152 -16.01 8.51 -6.31
C VAL A 152 -14.84 8.05 -5.47
N THR A 153 -14.84 8.42 -4.19
CA THR A 153 -13.77 8.08 -3.24
C THR A 153 -14.21 6.95 -2.33
N GLU A 154 -13.36 5.95 -2.17
CA GLU A 154 -13.50 4.85 -1.22
C GLU A 154 -12.31 4.86 -0.25
N THR A 155 -12.59 4.63 1.02
CA THR A 155 -11.59 4.70 2.09
C THR A 155 -11.28 3.29 2.59
N PHE A 156 -10.01 3.02 2.83
CA PHE A 156 -9.46 1.76 3.33
C PHE A 156 -8.78 2.03 4.68
N PRO A 157 -9.53 1.94 5.80
CA PRO A 157 -9.04 2.34 7.10
C PRO A 157 -7.84 1.53 7.60
N LYS A 158 -7.72 0.24 7.24
CA LYS A 158 -6.61 -0.59 7.72
C LYS A 158 -5.30 -0.20 7.04
N ALA A 159 -5.35 0.05 5.74
CA ALA A 159 -4.22 0.55 4.96
C ALA A 159 -3.96 2.05 5.11
N GLU A 160 -4.82 2.78 5.82
CA GLU A 160 -4.75 4.24 6.00
C GLU A 160 -4.71 5.03 4.68
N VAL A 161 -5.33 4.48 3.63
CA VAL A 161 -5.43 5.10 2.30
C VAL A 161 -6.86 5.35 1.87
N LYS A 162 -7.02 6.24 0.90
CA LYS A 162 -8.25 6.48 0.15
C LYS A 162 -7.95 6.42 -1.33
N VAL A 163 -8.87 5.81 -2.08
CA VAL A 163 -8.77 5.61 -3.52
C VAL A 163 -9.92 6.34 -4.18
N ARG A 164 -9.64 7.15 -5.19
CA ARG A 164 -10.67 7.77 -6.01
C ARG A 164 -10.70 7.16 -7.41
N THR A 165 -11.89 6.98 -7.94
CA THR A 165 -12.11 6.44 -9.30
C THR A 165 -13.04 7.35 -10.10
N MET A 166 -12.74 7.49 -11.39
CA MET A 166 -13.53 8.24 -12.36
C MET A 166 -13.44 7.55 -13.72
N VAL A 167 -14.51 7.60 -14.50
CA VAL A 167 -14.55 7.03 -15.85
C VAL A 167 -14.75 8.12 -16.88
N GLN A 168 -13.87 8.09 -17.90
CA GLN A 168 -13.90 8.98 -19.06
C GLN A 168 -14.22 8.17 -20.30
N ILE A 169 -15.12 8.70 -21.13
CA ILE A 169 -15.50 8.13 -22.41
C ILE A 169 -15.34 9.18 -23.49
N LYS A 170 -14.76 8.77 -24.61
CA LYS A 170 -14.61 9.53 -25.84
C LYS A 170 -15.10 8.69 -27.00
N GLU A 171 -16.00 9.22 -27.80
CA GLU A 171 -16.32 8.61 -29.08
C GLU A 171 -15.06 8.64 -29.97
N ASN A 172 -14.86 7.54 -30.68
CA ASN A 172 -13.79 7.37 -31.64
C ASN A 172 -14.42 6.86 -32.94
N SER A 173 -14.44 7.71 -33.96
CA SER A 173 -15.19 7.47 -35.20
C SER A 173 -14.28 7.19 -36.41
N PHE A 174 -12.98 6.92 -36.21
CA PHE A 174 -12.01 6.77 -37.30
C PHE A 174 -12.24 5.52 -38.17
N ASP A 175 -12.84 4.45 -37.64
CA ASP A 175 -13.11 3.20 -38.37
C ASP A 175 -14.38 2.52 -37.83
N GLY A 176 -15.52 3.18 -38.04
CA GLY A 176 -16.82 2.79 -37.47
C GLY A 176 -17.07 3.38 -36.08
N LEU A 177 -18.26 3.11 -35.53
CA LEU A 177 -18.66 3.62 -34.22
C LEU A 177 -17.91 2.85 -33.12
N ALA A 178 -16.98 3.53 -32.45
CA ALA A 178 -16.25 2.99 -31.31
C ALA A 178 -16.18 4.01 -30.16
N PHE A 179 -15.92 3.51 -28.95
CA PHE A 179 -15.75 4.34 -27.76
C PHE A 179 -14.42 4.00 -27.08
N GLN A 180 -13.62 5.03 -26.80
CA GLN A 180 -12.47 4.95 -25.94
C GLN A 180 -12.89 5.20 -24.49
N ILE A 181 -12.61 4.24 -23.62
CA ILE A 181 -12.94 4.28 -22.21
C ILE A 181 -11.65 4.29 -21.40
N ARG A 182 -11.59 5.14 -20.39
CA ARG A 182 -10.50 5.19 -19.41
C ARG A 182 -11.08 5.17 -18.00
N ILE A 183 -10.66 4.18 -17.22
CA ILE A 183 -10.91 4.13 -15.77
C ILE A 183 -9.68 4.71 -15.08
N SER A 184 -9.83 5.91 -14.53
CA SER A 184 -8.76 6.56 -13.77
C SER A 184 -8.88 6.16 -12.31
N SER A 185 -7.81 5.64 -11.74
CA SER A 185 -7.73 5.24 -10.33
C SER A 185 -6.50 5.87 -9.69
N GLU A 186 -6.72 6.53 -8.57
CA GLU A 186 -5.68 7.26 -7.85
C GLU A 186 -5.79 6.99 -6.35
N ILE A 187 -4.64 6.94 -5.68
CA ILE A 187 -4.52 6.62 -4.26
C ILE A 187 -3.85 7.78 -3.51
N ALA A 188 -4.28 8.00 -2.28
CA ALA A 188 -3.68 8.97 -1.36
C ALA A 188 -3.82 8.48 0.09
N PRO A 189 -3.01 8.96 1.05
CA PRO A 189 -3.26 8.74 2.46
C PRO A 189 -4.61 9.33 2.91
N ILE A 190 -5.30 8.71 3.87
CA ILE A 190 -6.64 9.17 4.34
C ILE A 190 -6.63 10.65 4.74
N ASN A 191 -5.63 11.06 5.53
CA ASN A 191 -5.54 12.40 6.10
C ASN A 191 -4.86 13.43 5.17
N SER A 192 -4.72 13.12 3.88
CA SER A 192 -4.04 13.98 2.91
C SER A 192 -5.01 14.83 2.08
N GLY A 193 -4.52 15.96 1.56
CA GLY A 193 -5.30 16.86 0.69
C GLY A 193 -5.43 16.34 -0.75
N LEU A 194 -6.25 17.03 -1.56
CA LEU A 194 -6.55 16.66 -2.95
C LEU A 194 -5.32 16.60 -3.89
N ASN A 195 -4.22 17.26 -3.53
CA ASN A 195 -2.99 17.25 -4.34
C ASN A 195 -2.09 16.04 -4.05
N SER A 196 -2.49 15.17 -3.11
CA SER A 196 -1.69 14.02 -2.67
C SER A 196 -2.05 12.74 -3.42
N TYR A 197 -3.06 12.80 -4.29
CA TYR A 197 -3.47 11.67 -5.12
C TYR A 197 -2.40 11.38 -6.18
N GLN A 198 -2.05 10.11 -6.29
CA GLN A 198 -1.12 9.60 -7.28
C GLN A 198 -1.76 8.47 -8.07
N ALA A 199 -1.41 8.36 -9.35
CA ALA A 199 -1.91 7.29 -10.21
C ALA A 199 -1.62 5.92 -9.58
N TRP A 200 -2.66 5.10 -9.43
CA TRP A 200 -2.56 3.78 -8.85
C TRP A 200 -2.74 2.72 -9.94
N PRO A 201 -1.81 1.78 -10.12
CA PRO A 201 -1.87 0.77 -11.19
C PRO A 201 -2.84 -0.39 -10.86
N ARG A 202 -3.94 -0.06 -10.17
CA ARG A 202 -4.95 -1.01 -9.70
C ARG A 202 -6.32 -0.39 -9.90
N VAL A 203 -7.33 -1.24 -9.97
CA VAL A 203 -8.73 -0.84 -10.06
C VAL A 203 -9.49 -1.55 -8.94
N LEU A 204 -10.46 -0.86 -8.33
CA LEU A 204 -11.33 -1.51 -7.34
C LEU A 204 -12.13 -2.60 -8.02
N LYS A 205 -12.26 -3.76 -7.37
CA LYS A 205 -12.92 -4.96 -7.94
C LYS A 205 -14.31 -4.66 -8.51
N LYS A 206 -15.06 -3.75 -7.89
CA LYS A 206 -16.38 -3.31 -8.37
C LYS A 206 -16.36 -2.72 -9.78
N TYR A 207 -15.27 -2.06 -10.18
CA TYR A 207 -15.13 -1.45 -11.52
C TYR A 207 -14.50 -2.39 -12.54
N GLU A 208 -14.02 -3.57 -12.14
CA GLU A 208 -13.64 -4.63 -13.09
C GLU A 208 -14.89 -5.18 -13.78
N THR A 209 -15.96 -5.41 -13.01
CA THR A 209 -17.27 -5.80 -13.54
C THR A 209 -17.83 -4.78 -14.53
N LEU A 210 -17.60 -3.48 -14.29
CA LEU A 210 -18.00 -2.41 -15.20
C LEU A 210 -17.38 -2.59 -16.60
N ILE A 211 -16.08 -2.92 -16.70
CA ILE A 211 -15.41 -3.13 -17.99
C ILE A 211 -16.09 -4.28 -18.74
N ASN A 212 -16.32 -5.40 -18.05
CA ASN A 212 -16.96 -6.58 -18.63
C ASN A 212 -18.39 -6.28 -19.10
N GLU A 213 -19.17 -5.53 -18.31
CA GLU A 213 -20.54 -5.15 -18.64
C GLU A 213 -20.59 -4.22 -19.86
N MET A 214 -19.68 -3.24 -19.94
CA MET A 214 -19.57 -2.35 -21.10
C MET A 214 -19.24 -3.13 -22.37
N GLN A 215 -18.29 -4.06 -22.30
CA GLN A 215 -17.93 -4.93 -23.42
C GLN A 215 -19.08 -5.84 -23.84
N GLN A 216 -19.83 -6.43 -22.90
CA GLN A 216 -20.94 -7.34 -23.22
C GLN A 216 -22.16 -6.61 -23.81
N ARG A 217 -22.48 -5.42 -23.30
CA ARG A 217 -23.68 -4.68 -23.76
C ARG A 217 -23.47 -3.97 -25.09
N ILE A 218 -22.26 -3.46 -25.34
CA ILE A 218 -21.98 -2.58 -26.48
C ILE A 218 -21.02 -3.23 -27.47
N GLY A 219 -20.05 -4.01 -26.98
CA GLY A 219 -18.99 -4.59 -27.78
C GLY A 219 -19.49 -5.57 -28.84
N SER A 220 -18.87 -5.54 -30.02
CA SER A 220 -18.93 -6.66 -30.96
C SER A 220 -18.38 -7.92 -30.32
N LYS A 221 -19.12 -9.03 -30.39
CA LYS A 221 -18.51 -10.35 -30.14
C LYS A 221 -17.50 -10.57 -31.26
N ASN A 222 -16.22 -10.65 -30.92
CA ASN A 222 -15.25 -11.33 -31.76
C ASN A 222 -15.51 -12.84 -31.69
#